data_AF-A0A9D4JCN6-F1
#
_entry.id   AF-A0A9D4JCN6-F1
#
_cell.length_a   1.000
_cell.length_b   1.000
_cell.length_c   1.000
_cell.angle_alpha   90.00
_cell.angle_beta   90.00
_cell.angle_gamma   90.00
#
_symmetry.space_group_name_H-M   'P 1'
#
loop_
_entity.id
_entity.type
_entity.pdbx_description
1 polymer ?
#
loop_
_entity_poly.entity_id
_entity_poly.type
_entity_poly.pdbx_seq_one_letter_code
_entity_poly.pdbx_strand_id
1 'polypeptide(L)' 'MDRLQRTHLPTADSVLERVSITLRDVQRGKQNGNLDVSAARTQIASLLTNLQRLENDSYTI' A
#
# COMPACT_ATOMS: atom_id res chain seq x y z
N MET A 1 12.03 -15.57 28.55
CA MET A 1 11.17 -14.54 27.95
C MET A 1 11.75 -14.20 26.59
N ASP A 2 11.45 -14.98 25.57
CA ASP A 2 11.85 -14.67 24.21
C ASP A 2 10.77 -13.79 23.59
N ARG A 3 11.01 -12.48 23.55
CA ARG A 3 10.14 -11.54 22.85
C ARG A 3 10.41 -11.73 21.36
N LEU A 4 9.82 -12.77 20.77
CA LEU A 4 9.80 -12.99 19.32
C LEU A 4 9.32 -11.69 18.69
N GLN A 5 10.21 -11.04 17.93
CA GLN A 5 9.85 -9.91 17.10
C GLN A 5 8.79 -10.44 16.13
N ARG A 6 7.52 -10.14 16.37
CA ARG A 6 6.49 -10.34 15.34
C ARG A 6 6.85 -9.36 14.25
N THR A 7 7.54 -9.83 13.22
CA THR A 7 7.62 -9.13 11.96
C THR A 7 6.18 -8.91 11.55
N HIS A 8 5.68 -7.69 11.73
CA HIS A 8 4.31 -7.32 11.43
C HIS A 8 4.19 -7.23 9.91
N LEU A 9 4.10 -8.39 9.25
CA LEU A 9 3.75 -8.47 7.85
C LEU A 9 2.42 -7.73 7.67
N PRO A 10 2.34 -6.74 6.77
CA PRO A 10 1.10 -6.02 6.54
C PRO A 10 0.04 -7.03 6.08
N THR A 11 -1.12 -7.05 6.72
CA THR A 11 -2.24 -7.88 6.27
C THR A 11 -2.81 -7.33 4.96
N ALA A 12 -3.54 -8.16 4.21
CA ALA A 12 -4.26 -7.71 3.00
C ALA A 12 -5.15 -6.49 3.30
N ASP A 13 -5.86 -6.49 4.43
CA ASP A 13 -6.70 -5.37 4.89
C ASP A 13 -5.88 -4.08 5.07
N SER A 14 -4.70 -4.17 5.68
CA SER A 14 -3.82 -3.02 5.90
C SER A 14 -3.27 -2.43 4.60
N VAL A 15 -3.07 -3.26 3.57
CA VAL A 15 -2.62 -2.81 2.25
C VAL A 15 -3.78 -2.18 1.47
N LEU A 16 -4.97 -2.79 1.48
CA LEU A 16 -6.17 -2.23 0.85
C LEU A 16 -6.57 -0.88 1.45
N GLU A 17 -6.45 -0.72 2.78
CA GLU A 17 -6.67 0.55 3.45
C GLU A 17 -5.70 1.63 2.94
N ARG A 18 -4.40 1.31 2.84
CA ARG A 18 -3.38 2.24 2.31
C ARG A 18 -3.65 2.61 0.85
N VAL A 19 -4.08 1.66 0.02
CA VAL A 19 -4.52 1.93 -1.37
C VAL A 19 -5.68 2.92 -1.40
N SER A 20 -6.70 2.70 -0.58
CA SER A 20 -7.86 3.61 -0.48
C SER A 20 -7.46 5.03 -0.04
N ILE A 21 -6.53 5.16 0.91
CA ILE A 21 -5.99 6.46 1.34
C ILE A 21 -5.22 7.13 0.18
N THR A 22 -4.27 6.43 -0.43
CA THR A 22 -3.45 6.98 -1.51
C THR A 22 -4.29 7.43 -2.71
N LEU A 23 -5.31 6.66 -3.11
CA LEU A 23 -6.19 7.05 -4.21
C LEU A 23 -7.00 8.31 -3.89
N ARG A 24 -7.50 8.44 -2.64
CA ARG A 24 -8.18 9.66 -2.19
C ARG A 24 -7.24 10.86 -2.18
N ASP A 25 -5.99 10.69 -1.76
CA ASP A 25 -4.99 11.76 -1.75
C ASP A 25 -4.64 12.23 -3.17
N VAL A 26 -4.49 11.28 -4.10
CA VAL A 26 -4.28 11.59 -5.52
C VAL A 26 -5.47 12.33 -6.11
N GLN A 27 -6.70 11.88 -5.81
CA GLN A 27 -7.92 12.54 -6.27
C GLN A 27 -8.03 13.97 -5.71
N ARG A 28 -7.77 14.16 -4.42
CA ARG A 28 -7.76 15.49 -3.78
C ARG A 28 -6.67 16.38 -4.37
N GLY A 29 -5.46 15.87 -4.53
CA GLY A 29 -4.35 16.59 -5.16
C GLY A 29 -4.70 17.02 -6.58
N LYS A 30 -5.36 16.15 -7.36
CA LYS A 30 -5.82 16.44 -8.72
C LYS A 30 -6.87 17.54 -8.73
N GLN A 31 -7.85 17.48 -7.83
CA GLN A 31 -8.90 18.50 -7.71
C GLN A 31 -8.34 19.86 -7.30
N ASN A 32 -7.33 19.88 -6.44
CA ASN A 32 -6.72 21.10 -5.92
C ASN A 32 -5.59 21.65 -6.81
N GLY A 33 -5.25 20.98 -7.92
CA GLY A 33 -4.15 21.38 -8.80
C GLY A 33 -2.75 21.25 -8.17
N ASN A 34 -2.62 20.52 -7.07
CA ASN A 34 -1.36 20.34 -6.31
C ASN A 34 -0.90 18.87 -6.31
N LEU A 35 -1.24 18.12 -7.37
CA LEU A 35 -0.83 16.73 -7.49
C LEU A 35 0.59 16.62 -8.04
N ASP A 36 1.52 16.13 -7.22
CA ASP A 36 2.77 15.58 -7.73
C ASP A 36 2.51 14.19 -8.33
N VAL A 37 2.38 14.16 -9.66
CA VAL A 37 2.11 12.94 -10.43
C VAL A 37 3.23 11.90 -10.28
N SER A 38 4.49 12.34 -10.12
CA SER A 38 5.64 11.44 -10.00
C SER A 38 5.65 10.74 -8.63
N ALA A 39 5.39 11.50 -7.57
CA ALA A 39 5.26 10.97 -6.23
C ALA A 39 4.07 10.01 -6.12
N ALA A 40 2.90 10.41 -6.65
CA ALA A 40 1.69 9.58 -6.68
C ALA A 40 1.93 8.24 -7.39
N ARG A 41 2.58 8.27 -8.57
CA ARG A 41 2.93 7.06 -9.32
C ARG A 41 3.84 6.13 -8.51
N THR A 42 4.84 6.68 -7.84
CA THR A 42 5.78 5.91 -7.00
C THR A 42 5.06 5.23 -5.84
N GLN A 43 4.15 5.94 -5.17
CA GLN A 43 3.36 5.40 -4.06
C GLN A 43 2.42 4.27 -4.53
N ILE A 44 1.72 4.47 -5.64
CA ILE A 44 0.82 3.45 -6.21
C ILE A 44 1.61 2.19 -6.61
N ALA A 45 2.76 2.34 -7.27
CA ALA A 45 3.59 1.21 -7.67
C ALA A 45 4.08 0.36 -6.47
N SER A 46 4.46 1.04 -5.37
CA SER A 46 4.83 0.37 -4.12
C SER A 46 3.68 -0.43 -3.52
N LEU A 47 2.47 0.13 -3.51
CA LEU A 47 1.28 -0.56 -3.01
C LEU A 47 0.89 -1.76 -3.88
N LEU A 48 0.97 -1.64 -5.20
CA LEU A 48 0.74 -2.76 -6.12
C LEU A 48 1.74 -3.89 -5.91
N THR A 49 3.01 -3.56 -5.67
CA THR A 49 4.05 -4.56 -5.37
C THR A 49 3.75 -5.29 -4.06
N ASN A 50 3.27 -4.58 -3.05
CA ASN A 50 2.86 -5.19 -1.78
C ASN A 50 1.62 -6.07 -1.93
N LEU A 51 0.63 -5.67 -2.73
CA LEU A 51 -0.54 -6.49 -3.05
C LEU A 51 -0.14 -7.78 -3.78
N GLN A 52 0.73 -7.68 -4.79
CA GLN A 52 1.21 -8.84 -5.54
C GLN A 52 1.99 -9.80 -4.64
N ARG A 53 2.81 -9.29 -3.71
CA ARG A 53 3.49 -10.13 -2.72
C ARG A 53 2.48 -10.86 -1.83
N LEU A 54 1.47 -10.16 -1.31
CA LEU A 54 0.44 -10.79 -0.47
C LEU A 54 -0.41 -11.82 -1.22
N GLU A 55 -0.72 -11.59 -2.49
CA GLU A 55 -1.40 -12.57 -3.35
C GLU A 55 -0.55 -13.84 -3.52
N ASN A 56 0.75 -13.69 -3.81
CA ASN A 56 1.67 -14.81 -3.95
C ASN A 56 1.90 -15.56 -2.63
N ASP A 57 2.02 -14.84 -1.51
CA ASP A 57 2.17 -15.42 -0.18
C ASP A 57 0.90 -16.17 0.24
N SER A 58 -0.28 -15.71 -0.18
CA SER A 58 -1.58 -16.38 0.06
C SER A 58 -1.77 -17.63 -0.80
N TYR A 59 -1.13 -17.70 -1.98
CA TYR A 59 -1.21 -18.83 -2.91
C TYR A 59 -0.23 -19.98 -2.57
N THR A 60 0.65 -19.80 -1.59
CA THR A 60 1.64 -20.79 -1.15
C THR A 60 1.22 -21.44 0.17
N ILE A 61 0.00 -21.97 0.24
CA ILE A 61 -0.54 -22.79 1.33
C ILE A 61 -0.97 -24.15 0.77
#